data_AF-A0A0M3KJN2-F1
#
_entry.id   AF-A0A0M3KJN2-F1
#
_cell.length_a   1.000
_cell.length_b   1.000
_cell.length_c   1.000
_cell.angle_alpha   90.00
_cell.angle_beta   90.00
_cell.angle_gamma   90.00
#
_symmetry.space_group_name_H-M   'P 1'
#
loop_
_entity.id
_entity.type
_entity.pdbx_description
1 polymer ?
#
loop_
_entity_poly.entity_id
_entity_poly.type
_entity_poly.pdbx_seq_one_letter_code
_entity_poly.pdbx_strand_id
1 'polypeptide(L)' 'MVIRTSTNEVDKNFFTPRDYQIELLDKACRSNVIVPLGTGSGKTFIAVLLIKENTSKLIAGKRAFFLVDK' A
#
# COMPACT_ATOMS: atom_id res chain seq x y z
N MET A 1 8.15 6.00 -1.75
CA MET A 1 7.09 7.00 -1.43
C MET A 1 7.74 8.10 -0.65
N VAL A 2 7.49 9.37 -0.98
CA VAL A 2 8.39 10.47 -0.64
C VAL A 2 7.56 11.54 0.09
N ILE A 3 7.61 11.55 1.43
CA ILE A 3 7.12 12.69 2.22
C ILE A 3 8.27 13.68 2.35
N ARG A 4 8.13 14.83 1.70
CA ARG A 4 9.08 15.94 1.82
C ARG A 4 8.92 16.55 3.21
N THR A 5 10.02 16.61 3.96
CA THR A 5 10.07 17.38 5.21
C THR A 5 10.21 18.87 4.89
N SER A 6 10.07 19.72 5.91
CA SER A 6 10.14 21.19 5.85
C SER A 6 11.47 21.75 5.29
N THR A 7 12.48 20.90 5.08
CA THR A 7 13.75 21.23 4.41
C THR A 7 13.81 20.82 2.94
N ASN A 8 12.68 20.43 2.30
CA ASN A 8 12.66 19.74 1.00
C ASN A 8 13.43 18.41 0.97
N GLU A 9 14.01 17.97 2.08
CA GLU A 9 14.60 16.65 2.20
C GLU A 9 13.53 15.65 2.58
N VAL A 10 13.53 14.51 1.93
CA VAL A 10 12.56 13.45 2.21
C VAL A 10 13.25 12.55 3.19
N ASP A 11 12.70 12.43 4.40
CA ASP A 11 13.20 11.44 5.34
C ASP A 11 13.04 10.05 4.68
N LYS A 12 14.17 9.53 4.21
CA LYS A 12 14.24 8.31 3.38
C LYS A 12 13.75 7.07 4.14
N ASN A 13 13.59 7.17 5.45
CA ASN A 13 13.24 6.05 6.32
C ASN A 13 11.76 5.97 6.69
N PHE A 14 10.92 6.96 6.37
CA PHE A 14 9.57 6.99 6.94
C PHE A 14 8.53 6.13 6.21
N PHE A 15 8.78 5.71 4.95
CA PHE A 15 7.81 4.94 4.16
C PHE A 15 8.43 3.95 3.17
N THR A 16 9.52 3.29 3.57
CA THR A 16 10.11 2.19 2.80
C THR A 16 9.39 0.89 3.19
N PRO A 17 8.70 0.21 2.25
CA PRO A 17 8.05 -1.07 2.54
C PRO A 17 9.07 -2.13 2.96
N ARG A 18 8.67 -3.00 3.89
CA ARG A 18 9.44 -4.18 4.26
C ARG A 18 9.34 -5.22 3.14
N ASP A 19 10.32 -6.10 3.01
CA ASP A 19 10.37 -7.09 1.91
C ASP A 19 9.09 -7.93 1.80
N TYR A 20 8.55 -8.40 2.92
CA TYR A 20 7.29 -9.15 2.91
C TYR A 20 6.10 -8.32 2.42
N GLN A 21 6.09 -7.00 2.65
CA GLN A 21 5.03 -6.11 2.19
C GLN A 21 5.08 -5.97 0.66
N ILE A 22 6.29 -5.97 0.08
CA ILE A 22 6.52 -5.95 -1.37
C ILE A 22 6.07 -7.28 -1.99
N GLU A 23 6.43 -8.41 -1.38
CA GLU A 23 6.02 -9.74 -1.85
C GLU A 23 4.49 -9.89 -1.86
N LEU A 24 3.83 -9.46 -0.78
CA LEU A 24 2.37 -9.51 -0.67
C LEU A 24 1.68 -8.57 -1.67
N LEU A 25 2.27 -7.39 -1.92
CA LEU A 25 1.79 -6.46 -2.94
C LEU A 25 1.87 -7.08 -4.34
N ASP A 26 2.99 -7.70 -4.72
CA ASP A 26 3.15 -8.35 -6.02
C ASP A 26 2.10 -9.47 -6.22
N LYS A 27 1.86 -10.29 -5.19
CA LYS A 27 0.79 -11.31 -5.21
C LYS A 27 -0.60 -10.68 -5.41
N ALA A 28 -0.90 -9.59 -4.72
CA ALA A 28 -2.18 -8.89 -4.80
C ALA A 28 -2.38 -8.14 -6.13
N CYS A 29 -1.30 -7.70 -6.79
CA CYS A 29 -1.37 -7.10 -8.13
C CYS A 29 -1.69 -8.12 -9.22
N ARG A 30 -1.31 -9.39 -9.04
CA ARG A 30 -1.52 -10.47 -10.00
C ARG A 30 -2.86 -11.18 -9.85
N SER A 31 -3.38 -11.28 -8.62
CA SER A 31 -4.59 -12.05 -8.31
C SER A 31 -5.27 -11.60 -7.02
N ASN A 32 -6.52 -12.02 -6.81
CA ASN A 32 -7.21 -11.79 -5.55
C ASN A 32 -6.61 -12.66 -4.44
N VAL A 33 -6.23 -12.05 -3.32
CA VAL A 33 -5.53 -12.74 -2.22
C VAL A 33 -6.11 -12.39 -0.86
N ILE A 34 -6.05 -13.34 0.07
CA ILE A 34 -6.30 -13.13 1.50
C ILE A 34 -4.96 -13.13 2.23
N VAL A 35 -4.69 -12.09 3.02
CA VAL A 35 -3.39 -11.86 3.66
C VAL A 35 -3.56 -11.90 5.19
N PRO A 36 -3.29 -13.04 5.85
CA PRO A 36 -3.42 -13.16 7.30
C PRO A 36 -2.15 -12.61 7.98
N LEU A 37 -2.21 -11.38 8.48
CA LEU A 37 -1.12 -10.77 9.24
C LEU A 37 -1.60 -10.27 10.61
N GLY A 38 -0.73 -10.41 11.62
CA GLY A 38 -0.96 -9.90 12.98
C GLY A 38 -1.16 -8.37 13.04
N THR A 39 -1.58 -7.86 14.19
CA THR A 39 -1.65 -6.41 14.46
C THR A 39 -0.25 -5.78 14.38
N GLY A 40 -0.14 -4.50 14.03
CA GLY A 40 1.15 -3.80 13.90
C GLY A 40 2.02 -4.17 12.68
N SER A 41 1.65 -5.20 11.90
CA SER A 41 2.39 -5.63 10.70
C SER A 41 2.28 -4.67 9.50
N GLY A 42 1.46 -3.62 9.59
CA GLY A 42 1.30 -2.66 8.49
C GLY A 42 0.40 -3.14 7.36
N LYS A 43 -0.63 -3.96 7.65
CA LYS A 43 -1.68 -4.36 6.69
C LYS A 43 -2.27 -3.18 5.91
N THR A 44 -2.57 -2.08 6.61
CA THR A 44 -3.09 -0.85 6.00
C THR A 44 -2.10 -0.25 5.01
N PHE A 45 -0.79 -0.33 5.32
CA PHE A 45 0.24 0.18 4.42
C PHE A 45 0.31 -0.63 3.12
N ILE A 46 0.16 -1.96 3.19
CA ILE A 46 0.06 -2.82 2.00
C ILE A 46 -1.17 -2.42 1.15
N ALA A 47 -2.31 -2.16 1.78
CA ALA A 47 -3.52 -1.73 1.07
C ALA A 47 -3.32 -0.37 0.36
N VAL A 48 -2.65 0.59 1.00
CA VAL A 48 -2.30 1.88 0.39
C VAL A 48 -1.38 1.70 -0.82
N LEU A 49 -0.37 0.83 -0.71
CA LEU A 49 0.51 0.50 -1.84
C LEU A 49 -0.28 -0.12 -3.00
N LEU A 50 -1.20 -1.05 -2.71
CA LEU A 50 -2.02 -1.68 -3.75
C LEU A 50 -2.93 -0.68 -4.46
N ILE A 51 -3.57 0.23 -3.73
CA ILE A 51 -4.39 1.31 -4.31
C ILE A 51 -3.51 2.18 -5.22
N LYS A 52 -2.31 2.53 -4.76
CA LYS A 52 -1.35 3.32 -5.53
C LYS A 52 -0.93 2.61 -6.83
N GLU A 53 -0.57 1.33 -6.78
CA GLU A 53 -0.22 0.55 -7.97
C GLU A 53 -1.38 0.46 -8.98
N ASN A 54 -2.62 0.51 -8.49
CA ASN A 54 -3.81 0.47 -9.36
C ASN A 54 -4.30 1.86 -9.79
N THR A 55 -3.58 2.96 -9.53
CA THR A 55 -4.00 4.33 -9.85
C THR A 55 -4.43 4.51 -11.31
N SER A 56 -3.71 3.92 -12.26
CA SER A 56 -4.06 3.99 -13.68
C SER A 56 -5.44 3.38 -13.96
N LYS A 57 -5.76 2.24 -13.35
CA LYS A 57 -7.07 1.58 -13.46
C LYS A 57 -8.17 2.41 -12.79
N LEU A 58 -7.84 3.07 -11.68
CA LEU A 58 -8.79 3.92 -10.96
C LEU A 58 -9.16 5.17 -11.78
N ILE A 59 -8.19 5.80 -12.42
CA ILE A 59 -8.42 6.92 -13.34
C ILE A 59 -9.24 6.46 -14.57
N ALA A 60 -9.06 5.22 -15.01
CA ALA A 60 -9.85 4.60 -16.08
C ALA A 60 -11.29 4.18 -15.66
N GLY A 61 -11.76 4.62 -14.49
CA GLY A 61 -13.14 4.42 -14.03
C GLY A 61 -13.36 3.24 -13.09
N LYS A 62 -12.31 2.48 -12.73
CA LYS A 62 -12.40 1.51 -11.63
C LYS A 62 -12.45 2.24 -10.29
N ARG A 63 -12.97 1.57 -9.26
CA ARG A 63 -13.10 2.13 -7.90
C ARG A 63 -12.47 1.18 -6.89
N ALA A 64 -11.86 1.75 -5.85
CA ALA A 64 -11.35 1.02 -4.70
C ALA A 64 -12.22 1.33 -3.49
N PHE A 65 -12.53 0.30 -2.69
CA PHE A 65 -13.23 0.43 -1.42
C PHE A 65 -12.39 -0.20 -0.31
N PHE A 66 -12.28 0.48 0.82
CA PHE A 66 -11.64 -0.05 2.02
C PHE A 66 -12.71 -0.23 3.09
N LEU A 67 -13.13 -1.48 3.31
CA LEU A 67 -14.18 -1.82 4.27
C LEU A 67 -13.58 -2.13 5.64
N VAL A 68 -14.15 -1.53 6.68
CA VAL A 68 -13.76 -1.73 8.07
C VAL A 68 -15.02 -2.07 8.86
N ASP A 69 -14.91 -3.04 9.77
CA ASP A 69 -15.98 -3.34 10.71
C ASP A 69 -16.06 -2.25 11.79
N LYS A 70 -17.25 -2.08 12.40
CA LYS A 70 -17.49 -1.03 13.42
C LYS A 70 -16.89 -1.37 14.77
#